data_AF-A0A962XEG7-F1
#
_entry.id   AF-A0A962XEG7-F1
#
_cell.length_a   1.000
_cell.length_b   1.000
_cell.length_c   1.000
_cell.angle_alpha   90.00
_cell.angle_beta   90.00
_cell.angle_gamma   90.00
#
_symmetry.space_group_name_H-M   'P 1'
#
loop_
_entity.id
_entity.type
_entity.pdbx_description
1 polymer ?
#
loop_
_entity_poly.entity_id
_entity_poly.type
_entity_poly.pdbx_seq_one_letter_code
_entity_poly.pdbx_strand_id
1 'polypeptide(L)'
;MPGGVGKVSNTVVTAGNRSDRKIVRTRNANQIFYNLDSRHVYYDAESCLLYFVDSDQGQVARTIRATLDGIKGHSGIEQVYLDPHKYFNGARRVQLTSAQVAPLLVALRLAGIRTTIG
;
A
#
# COMPACT_ATOMS: atom_id res chain seq x y z
N MET A 1 41.72 9.58 4.03
CA MET A 1 41.26 8.84 2.85
C MET A 1 39.82 9.26 2.55
N PRO A 2 39.51 9.98 1.46
CA PRO A 2 38.13 10.29 1.12
C PRO A 2 37.58 9.15 0.24
N GLY A 3 36.67 8.35 0.81
CA GLY A 3 35.90 7.35 0.06
C GLY A 3 34.89 8.05 -0.84
N GLY A 4 35.14 8.03 -2.14
CA GLY A 4 34.24 8.61 -3.14
C GLY A 4 32.92 7.84 -3.19
N VAL A 5 31.81 8.52 -2.90
CA VAL A 5 30.49 8.10 -3.35
C VAL A 5 30.49 8.15 -4.88
N GLY A 6 30.51 6.98 -5.52
CA GLY A 6 30.41 6.85 -6.96
C GLY A 6 29.17 7.57 -7.49
N LYS A 7 29.28 8.17 -8.68
CA LYS A 7 28.19 8.86 -9.37
C LYS A 7 26.92 8.00 -9.33
N VAL A 8 25.92 8.47 -8.60
CA VAL A 8 24.57 7.93 -8.71
C VAL A 8 24.09 8.24 -10.13
N SER A 9 24.00 7.23 -10.99
CA SER A 9 23.50 7.41 -12.35
C SER A 9 22.14 8.08 -12.32
N ASN A 10 21.92 9.08 -13.19
CA ASN A 10 20.65 9.79 -13.32
C ASN A 10 19.45 8.83 -13.48
N THR A 11 19.65 7.62 -14.00
CA THR A 11 18.62 6.56 -14.06
C THR A 11 18.06 6.15 -12.70
N VAL A 12 18.88 6.13 -11.64
CA VAL A 12 18.44 5.80 -10.26
C VAL A 12 17.64 6.97 -9.67
N VAL A 13 18.06 8.20 -9.94
CA VAL A 13 17.33 9.42 -9.53
C VAL A 13 16.00 9.56 -10.28
N THR A 14 15.96 9.18 -11.57
CA THR A 14 14.73 9.22 -12.37
C THR A 14 13.76 8.09 -12.01
N ALA A 15 14.24 6.97 -11.46
CA ALA A 15 13.39 5.91 -10.94
C ALA A 15 12.59 6.36 -9.70
N GLY A 16 13.13 7.29 -8.90
CA GLY A 16 12.44 7.88 -7.74
C GLY A 16 11.39 8.94 -8.11
N ASN A 17 11.43 9.46 -9.34
CA ASN A 17 10.57 10.58 -9.80
C ASN A 17 9.50 10.16 -10.81
N ARG A 18 9.25 8.86 -11.00
CA ARG A 18 8.16 8.38 -11.88
C ARG A 18 6.84 8.38 -11.12
N SER A 19 6.15 9.51 -11.23
CA SER A 19 4.69 9.60 -11.23
C SER A 19 4.10 8.41 -11.99
N ASP A 20 3.16 7.69 -11.37
CA ASP A 20 2.41 6.56 -11.94
C ASP A 20 3.23 5.29 -12.29
N ARG A 21 3.86 4.68 -11.27
CA ARG A 21 4.20 3.25 -11.37
C ARG A 21 2.91 2.43 -11.44
N LYS A 22 2.60 1.96 -12.65
CA LYS A 22 1.50 1.03 -12.89
C LYS A 22 1.73 -0.24 -12.06
N ILE A 23 0.91 -0.47 -11.04
CA ILE A 23 0.94 -1.71 -10.26
C ILE A 23 0.57 -2.85 -11.21
N VAL A 24 1.55 -3.68 -11.55
CA VAL A 24 1.34 -4.89 -12.35
C VAL A 24 0.75 -5.95 -11.43
N ARG A 25 -0.33 -6.62 -11.87
CA ARG A 25 -0.89 -7.81 -11.20
C ARG A 25 0.24 -8.78 -10.90
N THR A 26 0.54 -8.98 -9.63
CA THR A 26 1.59 -9.88 -9.19
C THR A 26 1.17 -10.57 -7.90
N ARG A 27 1.46 -11.86 -7.81
CA ARG A 27 1.19 -12.67 -6.62
C ARG A 27 2.27 -12.52 -5.55
N ASN A 28 3.36 -11.80 -5.86
CA ASN A 28 4.45 -11.58 -4.93
C ASN A 28 4.23 -10.29 -4.14
N ALA A 29 3.94 -10.42 -2.84
CA ALA A 29 3.73 -9.29 -1.93
C ALA A 29 4.86 -8.25 -2.01
N ASN A 30 6.12 -8.68 -2.19
CA ASN A 30 7.26 -7.78 -2.31
C ASN A 30 7.18 -6.88 -3.55
N GLN A 31 6.67 -7.38 -4.67
CA GLN A 31 6.50 -6.57 -5.89
C GLN A 31 5.31 -5.61 -5.79
N ILE A 32 4.28 -5.96 -5.01
CA ILE A 32 3.19 -5.04 -4.66
C ILE A 32 3.78 -3.88 -3.83
N PHE A 33 4.64 -4.17 -2.84
CA PHE A 33 5.26 -3.16 -1.99
C PHE A 33 6.16 -2.18 -2.75
N TYR A 34 6.94 -2.64 -3.72
CA TYR A 34 7.81 -1.75 -4.52
C TYR A 34 7.07 -0.71 -5.37
N ASN A 35 5.77 -0.88 -5.57
CA ASN A 35 4.93 0.01 -6.37
C ASN A 35 3.85 0.74 -5.56
N LEU A 36 3.74 0.49 -4.25
CA LEU A 36 2.81 1.21 -3.39
C LEU A 36 3.43 2.53 -2.93
N ASP A 37 2.66 3.61 -3.04
CA ASP A 37 2.96 4.89 -2.41
C ASP A 37 1.87 5.24 -1.38
N SER A 38 2.09 6.29 -0.59
CA SER A 38 1.18 6.69 0.50
C SER A 38 -0.24 7.11 0.07
N ARG A 39 -0.50 7.23 -1.23
CA ARG A 39 -1.81 7.58 -1.80
C ARG A 39 -2.32 6.50 -2.76
N HIS A 40 -1.66 5.36 -2.82
CA HIS A 40 -2.02 4.25 -3.69
C HIS A 40 -2.18 2.98 -2.87
N VAL A 41 -3.32 2.30 -3.05
CA VAL A 41 -3.60 1.01 -2.43
C VAL A 41 -3.88 -0.04 -3.50
N TYR A 42 -3.56 -1.28 -3.18
CA TYR A 42 -3.77 -2.43 -4.05
C TYR A 42 -4.75 -3.41 -3.41
N TYR A 43 -5.86 -3.68 -4.07
CA TYR A 43 -6.85 -4.64 -3.62
C TYR A 43 -6.72 -5.93 -4.44
N ASP A 44 -6.34 -7.03 -3.78
CA ASP A 44 -6.36 -8.37 -4.34
C ASP A 44 -7.76 -8.96 -4.20
N ALA A 45 -8.46 -9.12 -5.33
CA ALA A 45 -9.82 -9.64 -5.36
C ALA A 45 -9.87 -11.16 -5.14
N GLU A 46 -8.81 -11.91 -5.43
CA GLU A 46 -8.78 -13.37 -5.20
C GLU A 46 -8.70 -13.67 -3.70
N SER A 47 -7.84 -12.95 -2.98
CA SER A 47 -7.62 -13.15 -1.54
C SER A 47 -8.47 -12.23 -0.64
N CYS A 48 -9.22 -11.30 -1.22
CA CYS A 48 -9.93 -10.22 -0.50
C CYS A 48 -9.01 -9.42 0.44
N LEU A 49 -7.78 -9.15 0.00
CA LEU A 49 -6.76 -8.45 0.77
C LEU A 49 -6.49 -7.08 0.19
N LEU A 50 -6.57 -6.03 1.01
CA LEU A 50 -6.17 -4.68 0.65
C LEU A 50 -4.79 -4.37 1.22
N TYR A 51 -3.82 -4.09 0.36
CA TYR A 51 -2.46 -3.72 0.69
C TYR A 51 -2.26 -2.20 0.54
N PHE A 52 -1.61 -1.58 1.52
CA PHE A 52 -1.36 -0.15 1.51
C PHE A 52 -0.13 0.24 2.32
N VAL A 53 0.58 1.27 1.86
CA VAL A 53 1.59 1.97 2.66
C VAL A 53 0.91 3.18 3.27
N ASP A 54 1.05 3.35 4.58
CA ASP A 54 0.47 4.48 5.28
C ASP A 54 1.48 5.62 5.34
N SER A 55 1.03 6.86 5.21
CA SER A 55 1.87 8.03 5.49
C SER A 55 2.01 8.25 6.99
N ASP A 56 2.94 9.12 7.41
CA ASP A 56 3.05 9.56 8.81
C ASP A 56 1.76 10.18 9.34
N GLN A 57 0.93 10.75 8.44
CA GLN A 57 -0.38 11.30 8.77
C GLN A 57 -1.48 10.23 8.90
N GLY A 58 -1.19 8.99 8.52
CA GLY A 58 -2.08 7.84 8.70
C GLY A 58 -3.35 7.90 7.86
N GLN A 59 -3.35 8.61 6.73
CA GLN A 59 -4.57 8.92 5.98
C GLN A 59 -5.31 7.66 5.54
N VAL A 60 -4.59 6.66 5.00
CA VAL A 60 -5.20 5.44 4.49
C VAL A 60 -5.75 4.59 5.64
N ALA A 61 -4.96 4.38 6.70
CA ALA A 61 -5.43 3.60 7.84
C ALA A 61 -6.63 4.26 8.55
N ARG A 62 -6.65 5.60 8.66
CA ARG A 62 -7.79 6.33 9.23
C ARG A 62 -9.04 6.16 8.38
N THR A 63 -8.94 6.31 7.06
CA THR A 63 -10.08 6.09 6.14
C THR A 63 -10.59 4.65 6.25
N ILE A 64 -9.69 3.66 6.31
CA ILE A 64 -10.08 2.25 6.48
C ILE A 64 -10.84 2.05 7.80
N ARG A 65 -10.27 2.50 8.92
CA ARG A 65 -10.90 2.36 10.24
C ARG A 65 -12.27 3.05 10.28
N ALA A 66 -12.35 4.32 9.89
CA ALA A 66 -13.60 5.07 9.89
C ALA A 66 -14.69 4.41 9.04
N THR A 67 -14.32 3.85 7.89
CA THR A 67 -15.27 3.15 7.02
C THR A 67 -15.74 1.85 7.62
N LEU A 68 -14.81 1.04 8.17
CA LEU A 68 -15.15 -0.24 8.79
C LEU A 68 -15.97 -0.04 10.07
N ASP A 69 -15.64 0.94 10.90
CA ASP A 69 -16.41 1.30 12.10
C ASP A 69 -17.85 1.71 11.73
N GLY A 70 -18.01 2.51 10.66
CA GLY A 70 -19.31 2.94 10.16
C GLY A 70 -20.23 1.80 9.70
N ILE A 71 -19.67 0.66 9.28
CA ILE A 71 -20.40 -0.55 8.90
C ILE A 71 -20.36 -1.66 9.96
N LYS A 72 -19.95 -1.33 11.19
CA LYS A 72 -19.77 -2.27 12.33
C LYS A 72 -18.83 -3.44 12.00
N GLY A 73 -17.88 -3.22 11.11
CA GLY A 73 -16.81 -4.15 10.76
C GLY A 73 -15.60 -3.99 11.67
N HIS A 74 -14.74 -5.01 11.72
CA HIS A 74 -13.47 -4.96 12.44
C HIS A 74 -12.32 -4.69 11.48
N SER A 75 -11.43 -3.75 11.84
CA SER A 75 -10.23 -3.44 11.06
C SER A 75 -9.03 -4.26 11.54
N GLY A 76 -8.90 -5.49 11.03
CA GLY A 76 -7.72 -6.33 11.24
C GLY A 76 -6.54 -5.87 10.38
N ILE A 77 -6.00 -4.68 10.65
CA ILE A 77 -4.83 -4.16 9.91
C ILE A 77 -3.57 -4.87 10.42
N GLU A 78 -2.93 -5.63 9.55
CA GLU A 78 -1.69 -6.34 9.81
C GLU A 78 -0.49 -5.63 9.18
N GLN A 79 0.64 -5.63 9.88
CA GLN A 79 1.92 -5.18 9.33
C GLN A 79 2.55 -6.32 8.54
N VAL A 80 2.93 -6.06 7.30
CA VAL A 80 3.76 -6.95 6.50
C VAL A 80 5.21 -6.48 6.56
N TYR A 81 6.13 -7.42 6.69
CA TYR A 81 7.55 -7.18 6.77
C TYR A 81 8.23 -7.65 5.49
N LEU A 82 9.29 -6.95 5.09
CA LEU A 82 10.07 -7.27 3.90
C LEU A 82 11.06 -8.41 4.14
N ASP A 83 11.31 -8.74 5.40
CA ASP A 83 12.23 -9.77 5.82
C ASP A 83 11.54 -10.78 6.77
N PRO A 84 12.04 -12.04 6.82
CA PRO A 84 11.51 -13.07 7.71
C PRO A 84 11.68 -12.73 9.20
N HIS A 85 12.69 -11.91 9.53
CA HIS A 85 13.04 -11.56 10.89
C HIS A 85 12.31 -10.31 11.40
N LYS A 86 11.45 -9.69 10.58
CA LYS A 86 10.62 -8.52 10.89
C LYS A 86 11.40 -7.25 11.24
N TYR A 87 12.63 -7.11 10.76
CA TYR A 87 13.45 -5.90 10.98
C TYR A 87 13.08 -4.75 10.06
N PHE A 88 12.55 -5.03 8.87
CA PHE A 88 12.22 -4.03 7.86
C PHE A 88 10.70 -3.95 7.66
N ASN A 89 10.13 -2.85 8.13
CA ASN A 89 8.73 -2.52 7.92
C ASN A 89 8.45 -2.40 6.41
N GLY A 90 7.53 -3.23 5.92
CA GLY A 90 6.97 -3.11 4.58
C GLY A 90 5.66 -2.33 4.62
N ALA A 91 4.67 -2.79 3.85
CA ALA A 91 3.35 -2.21 3.86
C ALA A 91 2.44 -2.84 4.92
N ARG A 92 1.22 -2.33 5.02
CA ARG A 92 0.14 -2.90 5.81
C ARG A 92 -0.85 -3.60 4.90
N ARG A 93 -1.59 -4.55 5.46
CA ARG A 93 -2.71 -5.19 4.78
C ARG A 93 -3.93 -5.30 5.68
N VAL A 94 -5.10 -5.38 5.09
CA VAL A 94 -6.35 -5.67 5.81
C VAL A 94 -7.15 -6.70 5.03
N GLN A 95 -7.66 -7.70 5.74
CA GLN A 95 -8.61 -8.66 5.20
C GLN A 95 -9.99 -8.03 5.16
N LEU A 96 -10.65 -8.11 4.01
CA LEU A 96 -11.98 -7.57 3.81
C LEU A 96 -12.96 -8.69 3.54
N THR A 97 -14.20 -8.51 4.00
CA THR A 97 -15.33 -9.32 3.53
C THR A 97 -15.95 -8.69 2.29
N SER A 98 -16.67 -9.46 1.48
CA SER A 98 -17.35 -8.96 0.27
C SER A 98 -18.26 -7.76 0.54
N ALA A 99 -18.91 -7.72 1.72
CA ALA A 99 -19.75 -6.61 2.16
C ALA A 99 -18.97 -5.32 2.46
N GLN A 100 -17.69 -5.44 2.84
CA GLN A 100 -16.83 -4.31 3.22
C GLN A 100 -16.12 -3.68 2.01
N VAL A 101 -15.90 -4.45 0.95
CA VAL A 101 -15.10 -4.03 -0.21
C VAL A 101 -15.70 -2.80 -0.90
N ALA A 102 -16.97 -2.84 -1.28
CA ALA A 102 -17.59 -1.75 -2.02
C ALA A 102 -17.63 -0.42 -1.22
N PRO A 103 -18.10 -0.39 0.03
CA PRO A 103 -18.05 0.82 0.87
C PRO A 103 -16.63 1.38 1.02
N LEU A 104 -15.65 0.49 1.19
CA LEU A 104 -14.27 0.89 1.39
C LEU A 104 -13.64 1.49 0.13
N LEU A 105 -13.84 0.86 -1.03
CA LEU A 105 -13.34 1.39 -2.30
C LEU A 105 -13.93 2.77 -2.60
N VAL A 106 -15.20 2.99 -2.28
CA VAL A 106 -15.86 4.30 -2.40
C VAL A 106 -15.24 5.31 -1.44
N ALA A 107 -15.08 4.97 -0.16
CA ALA A 107 -14.49 5.86 0.82
C ALA A 107 -13.04 6.26 0.47
N LEU A 108 -12.22 5.30 0.02
CA LEU A 108 -10.86 5.55 -0.44
C LEU A 108 -10.85 6.50 -1.65
N ARG A 109 -11.75 6.29 -2.61
CA ARG A 109 -11.92 7.17 -3.78
C ARG A 109 -12.28 8.60 -3.36
N LEU A 110 -13.22 8.76 -2.43
CA LEU A 110 -13.64 10.07 -1.89
C LEU A 110 -12.52 10.77 -1.13
N ALA A 111 -11.65 10.01 -0.46
CA ALA A 111 -10.46 10.52 0.22
C ALA A 111 -9.30 10.88 -0.75
N GLY A 112 -9.49 10.72 -2.06
CA GLY A 112 -8.47 10.99 -3.08
C GLY A 112 -7.38 9.91 -3.17
N ILE A 113 -7.62 8.73 -2.60
CA ILE A 113 -6.69 7.60 -2.62
C ILE A 113 -6.95 6.77 -3.88
N ARG A 114 -5.88 6.49 -4.63
CA ARG A 114 -5.95 5.66 -5.85
C ARG A 114 -6.01 4.19 -5.44
N THR A 115 -6.95 3.46 -6.03
CA THR A 115 -7.15 2.02 -5.83
C THR A 115 -6.85 1.28 -7.13
N THR A 116 -5.94 0.31 -7.08
CA THR A 116 -5.76 -0.68 -8.16
C THR A 116 -6.35 -2.01 -7.72
N ILE A 117 -7.14 -2.60 -8.61
CA ILE A 117 -7.80 -3.90 -8.36
C ILE A 117 -7.03 -4.97 -9.14
N GLY A 118 -6.58 -5.98 -8.39
CA GLY A 118 -5.79 -7.12 -8.81
C GLY A 118 -6.60 -8.33 -9.22
#